data_AF-A0A1N7K4Y4-F1
#
_entry.id   AF-A0A1N7K4Y4-F1
#
_cell.length_a   1.000
_cell.length_b   1.000
_cell.length_c   1.000
_cell.angle_alpha   90.00
_cell.angle_beta   90.00
_cell.angle_gamma   90.00
#
_symmetry.space_group_name_H-M   'P 1'
#
loop_
_entity.id
_entity.type
_entity.pdbx_description
1 polymer ?
#
loop_
_entity_poly.entity_id
_entity_poly.type
_entity_poly.pdbx_seq_one_letter_code
_entity_poly.pdbx_strand_id
1 'polypeptide(L)'
;MTDKQLRKNQVKADKGHDFTKKYKVSVWASQHPYADVPDDYFEETFSKNNTRAVNTWSKNFNLKYFMPDNLETNGAEEGLISIEVAAGACSFSTSYIETLMSKARKKKLEQVSWIVLLFEVEYSLKISGVEKDQYMTFLGAFDYDDGADNVYEVEHPEDELDEDEYDQENDETNPANARD
;
A
#
# COMPACT_ATOMS: atom_id res chain seq x y z
N MET A 1 9.76 44.39 -3.71
CA MET A 1 8.66 43.40 -3.69
C MET A 1 8.12 43.35 -2.28
N THR A 2 6.80 43.21 -2.08
CA THR A 2 6.19 43.41 -0.74
C THR A 2 6.11 42.11 0.05
N ASP A 3 6.24 42.18 1.38
CA ASP A 3 6.10 41.03 2.31
C ASP A 3 4.79 40.24 2.13
N LYS A 4 3.74 40.93 1.66
CA LYS A 4 2.43 40.34 1.36
C LYS A 4 2.47 39.42 0.14
N GLN A 5 3.33 39.68 -0.85
CA GLN A 5 3.57 38.81 -1.99
C GLN A 5 4.47 37.61 -1.63
N LEU A 6 5.44 37.81 -0.73
CA LEU A 6 6.29 36.72 -0.22
C LEU A 6 5.46 35.70 0.58
N ARG A 7 4.58 36.16 1.48
CA ARG A 7 3.67 35.28 2.24
C ARG A 7 2.65 34.58 1.35
N LYS A 8 2.13 35.24 0.31
CA LYS A 8 1.16 34.63 -0.62
C LYS A 8 1.78 33.52 -1.47
N ASN A 9 3.06 33.63 -1.80
CA ASN A 9 3.79 32.58 -2.51
C ASN A 9 4.18 31.42 -1.58
N GLN A 10 4.55 31.68 -0.32
CA GLN A 10 4.78 30.63 0.68
C GLN A 10 3.51 29.84 1.00
N VAL A 11 2.37 30.49 1.23
CA VAL A 11 1.09 29.82 1.52
C VAL A 11 0.56 28.99 0.33
N LYS A 12 1.02 29.26 -0.89
CA LYS A 12 0.69 28.48 -2.09
C LYS A 12 1.59 27.25 -2.26
N ALA A 13 2.83 27.31 -1.77
CA ALA A 13 3.78 26.20 -1.77
C ALA A 13 3.40 25.13 -0.72
N ASP A 14 2.69 25.52 0.32
CA ASP A 14 2.43 24.68 1.51
C ASP A 14 1.20 23.74 1.38
N LYS A 15 0.57 23.66 0.21
CA LYS A 15 -0.69 22.92 0.04
C LYS A 15 -0.57 21.61 -0.73
N GLY A 16 0.64 21.15 -1.05
CA GLY A 16 0.84 19.96 -1.89
C GLY A 16 0.14 20.06 -3.25
N HIS A 17 0.19 18.97 -4.01
CA HIS A 17 -0.41 18.83 -5.32
C HIS A 17 -1.55 17.81 -5.29
N ASP A 18 -2.62 18.12 -6.01
CA ASP A 18 -3.74 17.21 -6.23
C ASP A 18 -3.44 16.40 -7.49
N PHE A 19 -3.17 15.11 -7.30
CA PHE A 19 -2.81 14.17 -8.36
C PHE A 19 -3.95 13.20 -8.69
N THR A 20 -5.17 13.44 -8.19
CA THR A 20 -6.31 12.54 -8.45
C THR A 20 -6.56 12.42 -9.95
N LYS A 21 -6.52 11.18 -10.46
CA LYS A 21 -6.78 10.85 -11.85
C LYS A 21 -7.24 9.40 -11.96
N LYS A 22 -8.38 9.21 -12.64
CA LYS A 22 -8.97 7.88 -12.81
C LYS A 22 -8.09 6.91 -13.59
N TYR A 23 -8.18 5.63 -13.25
CA TYR A 23 -7.49 4.52 -13.94
C TYR A 23 -5.97 4.68 -13.93
N LYS A 24 -5.46 5.35 -12.89
CA LYS A 24 -4.03 5.53 -12.66
C LYS A 24 -3.65 5.03 -11.29
N VAL A 25 -2.58 4.25 -11.24
CA VAL A 25 -1.96 3.80 -9.99
C VAL A 25 -0.54 4.33 -9.93
N SER A 26 -0.21 4.97 -8.81
CA SER A 26 1.16 5.42 -8.53
C SER A 26 1.82 4.48 -7.54
N VAL A 27 3.06 4.08 -7.83
CA VAL A 27 3.77 3.06 -7.05
C VAL A 27 5.05 3.64 -6.45
N TRP A 28 5.22 3.41 -5.16
CA TRP A 28 6.44 3.64 -4.41
C TRP A 28 6.92 2.32 -3.81
N ALA A 29 8.23 2.19 -3.62
CA ALA A 29 8.83 1.02 -3.03
C ALA A 29 9.95 1.38 -2.05
N SER A 30 10.14 0.52 -1.06
CA SER A 30 11.19 0.60 -0.06
C SER A 30 12.09 -0.63 -0.13
N GLN A 31 13.36 -0.46 0.25
CA GLN A 31 14.25 -1.54 0.64
C GLN A 31 14.58 -1.50 2.15
N HIS A 32 14.03 -0.50 2.86
CA HIS A 32 14.15 -0.38 4.30
C HIS A 32 13.14 -1.33 4.98
N PRO A 33 13.55 -2.14 5.95
CA PRO A 33 12.63 -2.94 6.75
C PRO A 33 11.47 -2.08 7.28
N TYR A 34 10.25 -2.62 7.28
CA TYR A 34 9.09 -1.87 7.78
C TYR A 34 9.27 -1.47 9.25
N ALA A 35 9.90 -2.33 10.06
CA ALA A 35 10.22 -2.07 11.47
C ALA A 35 11.17 -0.88 11.72
N ASP A 36 11.92 -0.44 10.70
CA ASP A 36 12.82 0.71 10.81
C ASP A 36 12.13 2.05 10.46
N VAL A 37 10.88 1.99 10.00
CA VAL A 37 10.07 3.16 9.66
C VAL A 37 9.37 3.66 10.93
N PRO A 38 9.51 4.95 11.30
CA PRO A 38 8.81 5.52 12.43
C PRO A 38 7.29 5.37 12.32
N ASP A 39 6.61 5.07 13.42
CA ASP A 39 5.15 4.89 13.45
C ASP A 39 4.39 6.11 12.90
N ASP A 40 4.89 7.32 13.17
CA ASP A 40 4.31 8.60 12.72
C ASP A 40 4.48 8.85 11.20
N TYR A 41 5.24 8.00 10.51
CA TYR A 41 5.48 8.15 9.08
C TYR A 41 4.20 7.91 8.28
N PHE A 42 3.42 6.90 8.69
CA PHE A 42 2.15 6.52 8.08
C PHE A 42 0.92 6.95 8.86
N GLU A 43 1.07 7.45 10.10
CA GLU A 43 -0.05 7.91 10.92
C GLU A 43 -0.91 8.97 10.20
N GLU A 44 -2.17 8.62 9.97
CA GLU A 44 -3.08 9.41 9.15
C GLU A 44 -3.79 10.48 9.96
N THR A 45 -3.87 11.67 9.37
CA THR A 45 -4.75 12.74 9.85
C THR A 45 -5.80 13.05 8.80
N PHE A 46 -7.06 13.13 9.23
CA PHE A 46 -8.20 13.23 8.34
C PHE A 46 -8.75 14.65 8.23
N SER A 47 -9.27 14.99 7.05
CA SER A 47 -10.09 16.19 6.89
C SER A 47 -11.48 16.00 7.52
N LYS A 48 -12.26 17.09 7.67
CA LYS A 48 -13.54 17.09 8.42
C LYS A 48 -14.59 16.05 7.98
N ASN A 49 -14.51 15.56 6.74
CA ASN A 49 -15.43 14.56 6.19
C ASN A 49 -14.88 13.13 6.25
N ASN A 50 -13.71 12.91 6.87
CA ASN A 50 -13.02 11.63 7.02
C ASN A 50 -12.70 10.86 5.72
N THR A 51 -12.79 11.47 4.54
CA THR A 51 -12.44 10.78 3.29
C THR A 51 -11.02 11.05 2.81
N ARG A 52 -10.42 12.17 3.25
CA ARG A 52 -9.10 12.61 2.81
C ARG A 52 -8.10 12.54 3.94
N ALA A 53 -7.03 11.80 3.74
CA ALA A 53 -5.94 11.64 4.68
C ALA A 53 -4.68 12.40 4.23
N VAL A 54 -3.87 12.80 5.21
CA VAL A 54 -2.48 13.20 5.05
C VAL A 54 -1.64 12.58 6.16
N ASN A 55 -0.44 12.15 5.85
CA ASN A 55 0.57 11.65 6.79
C ASN A 55 1.95 12.21 6.41
N THR A 56 3.01 11.76 7.08
CA THR A 56 4.38 12.23 6.80
C THR A 56 4.84 11.82 5.40
N TRP A 57 4.59 10.57 5.00
CA TRP A 57 4.85 10.10 3.63
C TRP A 57 4.21 11.01 2.58
N SER A 58 2.90 11.27 2.68
CA SER A 58 2.18 12.06 1.68
C SER A 58 2.72 13.49 1.61
N LYS A 59 3.10 14.08 2.74
CA LYS A 59 3.72 15.41 2.81
C LYS A 59 5.11 15.42 2.17
N ASN A 60 5.94 14.41 2.42
CA ASN A 60 7.28 14.29 1.85
C ASN A 60 7.24 14.26 0.32
N PHE A 61 6.26 13.57 -0.27
CA PHE A 61 6.03 13.55 -1.71
C PHE A 61 5.20 14.72 -2.24
N ASN A 62 4.90 15.74 -1.44
CA ASN A 62 4.07 16.88 -1.82
C ASN A 62 2.67 16.49 -2.33
N LEU A 63 2.07 15.43 -1.80
CA LEU A 63 0.65 15.11 -2.01
C LEU A 63 -0.21 16.03 -1.14
N LYS A 64 -1.24 16.63 -1.73
CA LYS A 64 -2.20 17.47 -1.00
C LYS A 64 -3.06 16.67 -0.03
N TYR A 65 -3.46 15.46 -0.44
CA TYR A 65 -4.15 14.43 0.32
C TYR A 65 -4.14 13.13 -0.49
N PHE A 66 -4.56 12.03 0.13
CA PHE A 66 -4.96 10.80 -0.54
C PHE A 66 -6.28 10.27 0.03
N MET A 67 -6.91 9.31 -0.65
CA MET A 67 -8.06 8.57 -0.14
C MET A 67 -7.55 7.23 0.40
N PRO A 68 -7.73 6.91 1.70
CA PRO A 68 -7.24 5.65 2.26
C PRO A 68 -7.81 4.41 1.56
N ASP A 69 -9.06 4.47 1.11
CA ASP A 69 -9.72 3.38 0.34
C ASP A 69 -8.99 3.04 -0.98
N ASN A 70 -8.12 3.93 -1.46
CA ASN A 70 -7.33 3.72 -2.68
C ASN A 70 -5.87 3.35 -2.37
N LEU A 71 -5.48 3.22 -1.12
CA LEU A 71 -4.12 2.92 -0.70
C LEU A 71 -4.00 1.41 -0.43
N GLU A 72 -3.08 0.76 -1.13
CA GLU A 72 -2.69 -0.62 -0.85
C GLU A 72 -1.21 -0.68 -0.49
N THR A 73 -0.87 -1.56 0.45
CA THR A 73 0.50 -1.84 0.86
C THR A 73 0.71 -3.34 0.88
N ASN A 74 1.86 -3.79 0.38
CA ASN A 74 2.25 -5.19 0.46
C ASN A 74 3.77 -5.31 0.60
N GLY A 75 4.27 -6.45 1.03
CA GLY A 75 5.69 -6.62 1.31
C GLY A 75 6.02 -7.92 2.03
N ALA A 76 7.18 -7.93 2.66
CA ALA A 76 7.62 -8.97 3.57
C ALA A 76 7.83 -8.38 4.97
N GLU A 77 7.47 -9.15 5.99
CA GLU A 77 7.72 -8.80 7.39
C GLU A 77 9.24 -8.70 7.67
N GLU A 78 10.01 -9.65 7.13
CA GLU A 78 11.47 -9.67 7.21
C GLU A 78 12.13 -9.86 5.84
N GLY A 79 13.26 -9.18 5.65
CA GLY A 79 14.08 -9.32 4.45
C GLY A 79 13.53 -8.55 3.23
N LEU A 80 13.87 -9.06 2.04
CA LEU A 80 13.45 -8.51 0.76
C LEU A 80 12.81 -9.59 -0.08
N ILE A 81 11.77 -9.23 -0.81
CA ILE A 81 11.09 -10.07 -1.80
C ILE A 81 11.15 -9.40 -3.18
N SER A 82 10.86 -10.18 -4.22
CA SER A 82 10.66 -9.61 -5.57
C SER A 82 9.51 -8.61 -5.54
N ILE A 83 9.72 -7.44 -6.14
CA ILE A 83 8.64 -6.46 -6.32
C ILE A 83 7.48 -7.03 -7.16
N GLU A 84 7.77 -8.01 -8.02
CA GLU A 84 6.75 -8.73 -8.77
C GLU A 84 5.79 -9.47 -7.85
N VAL A 85 6.31 -10.13 -6.82
CA VAL A 85 5.50 -10.86 -5.83
C VAL A 85 4.68 -9.87 -5.01
N ALA A 86 5.32 -8.82 -4.48
CA ALA A 86 4.62 -7.80 -3.68
C ALA A 86 3.50 -7.12 -4.47
N ALA A 87 3.78 -6.67 -5.69
CA ALA A 87 2.80 -5.96 -6.52
C ALA A 87 1.79 -6.90 -7.18
N GLY A 88 2.18 -8.14 -7.49
CA GLY A 88 1.31 -9.12 -8.12
C GLY A 88 0.14 -9.58 -7.25
N ALA A 89 0.29 -9.49 -5.93
CA ALA A 89 -0.80 -9.75 -4.98
C ALA A 89 -1.68 -8.51 -4.69
N CYS A 90 -1.33 -7.32 -5.19
CA CYS A 90 -2.16 -6.13 -5.07
C CYS A 90 -3.26 -6.12 -6.14
N SER A 91 -4.32 -5.34 -5.92
CA SER A 91 -5.47 -5.24 -6.82
C SER A 91 -5.07 -4.88 -8.25
N PHE A 92 -5.76 -5.49 -9.22
CA PHE A 92 -5.67 -5.22 -10.66
C PHE A 92 -4.28 -5.44 -11.26
N SER A 93 -3.40 -6.17 -10.57
CA SER A 93 -1.97 -6.20 -10.89
C SER A 93 -1.65 -6.74 -12.28
N THR A 94 -2.47 -7.63 -12.85
CA THR A 94 -2.29 -8.08 -14.24
C THR A 94 -2.29 -6.94 -15.26
N SER A 95 -2.96 -5.81 -14.95
CA SER A 95 -3.05 -4.66 -15.85
C SER A 95 -1.81 -3.73 -15.86
N TYR A 96 -0.97 -3.75 -14.81
CA TYR A 96 0.20 -2.85 -14.72
C TYR A 96 1.54 -3.54 -14.47
N ILE A 97 1.57 -4.81 -14.06
CA ILE A 97 2.77 -5.50 -13.57
C ILE A 97 3.94 -5.45 -14.56
N GLU A 98 3.72 -5.70 -15.85
CA GLU A 98 4.80 -5.73 -16.84
C GLU A 98 5.50 -4.37 -16.97
N THR A 99 4.71 -3.30 -16.96
CA THR A 99 5.22 -1.93 -17.07
C THR A 99 5.93 -1.49 -15.78
N LEU A 100 5.40 -1.89 -14.62
CA LEU A 100 6.04 -1.71 -13.32
C LEU A 100 7.41 -2.40 -13.29
N MET A 101 7.49 -3.67 -13.68
CA MET A 101 8.74 -4.44 -13.71
C MET A 101 9.80 -3.81 -14.64
N SER A 102 9.37 -3.26 -15.79
CA SER A 102 10.26 -2.51 -16.68
C SER A 102 10.86 -1.26 -16.02
N LYS A 103 10.11 -0.57 -15.15
CA LYS A 103 10.60 0.59 -14.38
C LYS A 103 11.47 0.18 -13.20
N ALA A 104 11.08 -0.86 -12.47
CA ALA A 104 11.83 -1.41 -11.34
C ALA A 104 13.25 -1.81 -11.76
N ARG A 105 13.40 -2.55 -12.88
CA ARG A 105 14.71 -2.89 -13.47
C ARG A 105 15.57 -1.67 -13.76
N LYS A 106 14.99 -0.64 -14.38
CA LYS A 106 15.72 0.61 -14.70
C LYS A 106 16.19 1.36 -13.46
N LYS A 107 15.43 1.26 -12.36
CA LYS A 107 15.72 1.91 -11.08
C LYS A 107 16.51 1.01 -10.11
N LYS A 108 16.81 -0.24 -10.48
CA LYS A 108 17.46 -1.26 -9.63
C LYS A 108 16.70 -1.54 -8.33
N LEU A 109 15.36 -1.54 -8.41
CA LEU A 109 14.44 -1.78 -7.30
C LEU A 109 13.59 -3.03 -7.56
N GLU A 110 14.24 -4.12 -7.97
CA GLU A 110 13.59 -5.41 -8.23
C GLU A 110 13.33 -6.21 -6.94
N GLN A 111 14.05 -5.87 -5.88
CA GLN A 111 13.90 -6.44 -4.54
C GLN A 111 13.48 -5.33 -3.59
N VAL A 112 12.42 -5.57 -2.83
CA VAL A 112 11.76 -4.60 -1.96
C VAL A 112 11.40 -5.24 -0.64
N SER A 113 11.41 -4.46 0.43
CA SER A 113 10.86 -4.87 1.71
C SER A 113 9.33 -4.68 1.69
N TRP A 114 8.86 -3.58 1.14
CA TRP A 114 7.44 -3.28 0.99
C TRP A 114 7.20 -2.23 -0.10
N ILE A 115 5.95 -2.13 -0.54
CA ILE A 115 5.47 -1.23 -1.58
C ILE A 115 4.23 -0.49 -1.11
N VAL A 116 4.00 0.67 -1.72
CA VAL A 116 2.76 1.44 -1.61
C VAL A 116 2.22 1.65 -3.02
N LEU A 117 0.97 1.26 -3.22
CA LEU A 117 0.18 1.58 -4.39
C LEU A 117 -0.89 2.57 -3.98
N LEU A 118 -1.00 3.68 -4.73
CA LEU A 118 -2.10 4.62 -4.57
C LEU A 118 -2.88 4.71 -5.86
N PHE A 119 -4.08 4.11 -5.85
CA PHE A 119 -5.01 4.10 -6.96
C PHE A 119 -5.72 5.45 -7.12
N GLU A 120 -6.27 5.66 -8.31
CA GLU A 120 -6.86 6.93 -8.77
C GLU A 120 -5.90 8.12 -8.62
N VAL A 121 -4.58 7.88 -8.76
CA VAL A 121 -3.53 8.90 -8.62
C VAL A 121 -2.47 8.76 -9.71
N GLU A 122 -2.20 9.86 -10.41
CA GLU A 122 -1.09 9.99 -11.35
C GLU A 122 -0.02 10.94 -10.77
N TYR A 123 0.80 10.42 -9.88
CA TYR A 123 1.91 11.16 -9.31
C TYR A 123 2.90 11.56 -10.39
N SER A 124 3.38 12.81 -10.32
CA SER A 124 4.30 13.37 -11.31
C SER A 124 5.53 13.96 -10.66
N LEU A 125 6.66 13.30 -10.83
CA LEU A 125 7.98 13.81 -10.43
C LEU A 125 8.27 15.20 -11.00
N LYS A 126 7.78 15.49 -12.21
CA LYS A 126 7.93 16.80 -12.85
C LYS A 126 7.20 17.91 -12.09
N ILE A 127 6.08 17.58 -11.44
CA ILE A 127 5.26 18.54 -10.70
C ILE A 127 5.75 18.64 -9.25
N SER A 128 5.92 17.50 -8.57
CA SER A 128 6.29 17.46 -7.15
C SER A 128 7.76 17.79 -6.89
N GLY A 129 8.65 17.46 -7.83
CA GLY A 129 10.10 17.54 -7.66
C GLY A 129 10.71 16.48 -6.74
N VAL A 130 9.91 15.53 -6.23
CA VAL A 130 10.35 14.54 -5.24
C VAL A 130 10.27 13.13 -5.82
N GLU A 131 11.43 12.52 -6.06
CA GLU A 131 11.54 11.14 -6.54
C GLU A 131 11.61 10.14 -5.39
N LYS A 132 12.28 10.52 -4.31
CA LYS A 132 12.49 9.68 -3.14
C LYS A 132 12.55 10.53 -1.88
N ASP A 133 12.21 9.93 -0.76
CA ASP A 133 12.53 10.46 0.56
C ASP A 133 13.48 9.52 1.31
N GLN A 134 13.46 9.55 2.63
CA GLN A 134 14.31 8.69 3.46
C GLN A 134 13.96 7.20 3.37
N TYR A 135 12.70 6.84 3.11
CA TYR A 135 12.23 5.46 3.19
C TYR A 135 11.69 4.94 1.85
N MET A 136 11.11 5.81 1.04
CA MET A 136 10.40 5.45 -0.18
C MET A 136 11.06 6.02 -1.43
N THR A 137 11.02 5.23 -2.50
CA THR A 137 11.37 5.67 -3.85
C THR A 137 10.17 5.51 -4.78
N PHE A 138 9.80 6.58 -5.48
CA PHE A 138 8.78 6.55 -6.51
C PHE A 138 9.26 5.80 -7.74
N LEU A 139 8.49 4.80 -8.18
CA LEU A 139 8.81 3.97 -9.35
C LEU A 139 8.14 4.47 -10.62
N GLY A 140 6.88 4.89 -10.53
CA GLY A 140 6.11 5.35 -11.68
C GLY A 140 4.61 5.43 -11.39
N ALA A 141 3.90 6.01 -12.36
CA ALA A 141 2.46 5.96 -12.45
C ALA A 141 2.08 5.19 -13.71
N PHE A 142 1.10 4.30 -13.59
CA PHE A 142 0.71 3.34 -14.61
C PHE A 142 -0.78 3.41 -14.84
N ASP A 143 -1.21 3.09 -16.06
CA ASP A 143 -2.62 2.78 -16.32
C ASP A 143 -2.96 1.45 -15.63
N TYR A 144 -4.17 1.33 -15.08
CA TYR A 144 -4.71 0.07 -14.59
C TYR A 144 -6.15 -0.13 -15.08
N ASP A 145 -6.60 -1.36 -15.10
CA ASP A 145 -7.96 -1.77 -15.46
C ASP A 145 -8.67 -2.28 -14.21
N ASP A 146 -9.78 -1.63 -13.81
CA ASP A 146 -10.53 -1.96 -12.59
C ASP A 146 -11.38 -3.24 -12.71
N GLY A 147 -11.36 -3.90 -13.87
CA GLY A 147 -11.89 -5.24 -14.09
C GLY A 147 -10.81 -6.32 -14.19
N ALA A 148 -9.54 -6.00 -13.98
CA ALA A 148 -8.44 -6.95 -14.14
C ALA A 148 -8.20 -7.81 -12.88
N ASP A 149 -7.76 -9.04 -13.09
CA ASP A 149 -7.39 -9.96 -12.01
C ASP A 149 -6.04 -9.61 -11.39
N ASN A 150 -5.68 -10.31 -10.31
CA ASN A 150 -4.37 -10.24 -9.69
C ASN A 150 -3.42 -11.30 -10.29
N VAL A 151 -2.12 -11.01 -10.35
CA VAL A 151 -1.09 -11.96 -10.83
C VAL A 151 -0.94 -13.12 -9.85
N TYR A 152 -1.02 -12.82 -8.56
CA TYR A 152 -1.02 -13.79 -7.48
C TYR A 152 -2.32 -13.64 -6.70
N GLU A 153 -2.97 -14.76 -6.43
CA GLU A 153 -4.05 -14.79 -5.45
C GLU A 153 -3.45 -14.61 -4.06
N VAL A 154 -4.11 -13.82 -3.23
CA VAL A 154 -3.77 -13.73 -1.81
C VAL A 154 -4.40 -14.96 -1.17
N GLU A 155 -3.60 -15.95 -0.80
CA GLU A 155 -4.07 -17.05 0.05
C GLU A 155 -4.49 -16.43 1.40
N HIS A 156 -5.79 -16.22 1.61
CA HIS A 156 -6.29 -15.77 2.91
C HIS A 156 -6.34 -17.01 3.82
N PRO A 157 -5.73 -16.98 5.01
CA PRO A 157 -5.80 -18.11 5.95
C PRO A 157 -7.23 -18.46 6.41
N GLU A 158 -8.20 -17.59 6.11
CA GLU A 158 -9.62 -17.82 6.36
C GLU A 158 -10.28 -18.75 5.33
N ASP A 159 -9.67 -18.93 4.14
CA ASP A 159 -10.16 -19.79 3.07
C ASP A 159 -9.80 -21.28 3.27
N GLU A 160 -8.97 -21.61 4.28
CA GLU A 160 -8.66 -23.01 4.68
C GLU A 160 -9.57 -23.54 5.81
N LEU A 161 -10.53 -22.74 6.31
CA LEU A 161 -11.46 -23.16 7.37
C LEU A 161 -12.76 -23.75 6.82
N ASP A 162 -12.67 -24.77 5.96
CA ASP A 162 -13.84 -25.57 5.55
C ASP A 162 -13.77 -27.03 6.08
N GLU A 163 -14.51 -27.24 7.18
CA GLU A 163 -15.44 -28.36 7.46
C GLU A 163 -14.98 -29.82 7.70
N ASP A 164 -13.81 -30.12 8.28
CA ASP A 164 -13.47 -31.53 8.62
C ASP A 164 -13.01 -31.79 10.08
N GLU A 165 -13.82 -31.51 11.12
CA GLU A 165 -13.72 -32.27 12.39
C GLU A 165 -14.88 -32.05 13.40
N TYR A 166 -16.02 -32.73 13.23
CA TYR A 166 -16.89 -33.11 14.36
C TYR A 166 -17.62 -34.41 14.07
N ASP A 167 -17.01 -35.54 14.46
CA ASP A 167 -17.73 -36.67 15.08
C ASP A 167 -16.73 -37.75 15.54
N GLN A 168 -16.15 -37.56 16.72
CA GLN A 168 -15.65 -38.66 17.56
C GLN A 168 -15.82 -38.31 19.04
N GLU A 169 -16.96 -38.64 19.63
CA GLU A 169 -16.98 -39.07 21.03
C GLU A 169 -17.54 -40.50 21.11
N ASN A 170 -16.59 -41.43 21.26
CA ASN A 170 -16.81 -42.77 21.76
C ASN A 170 -17.35 -42.68 23.19
N ASP A 171 -18.58 -43.15 23.44
CA ASP A 171 -19.04 -43.45 24.79
C ASP A 171 -19.00 -44.98 25.01
N GLU A 172 -17.84 -45.48 25.43
CA GLU A 172 -17.71 -46.81 26.03
C GLU A 172 -17.04 -46.72 27.41
N THR A 173 -17.89 -46.85 28.43
CA THR A 173 -17.70 -47.54 29.72
C THR A 173 -16.87 -46.85 30.82
N ASN A 174 -17.42 -46.79 32.05
CA ASN A 174 -17.28 -47.81 33.10
C ASN A 174 -17.82 -47.27 34.48
N PRO A 175 -17.79 -48.00 35.61
CA PRO A 175 -18.92 -48.69 36.25
C PRO A 175 -19.29 -48.17 37.66
N ALA A 176 -20.25 -48.87 38.28
CA ALA A 176 -20.41 -49.10 39.74
C ALA A 176 -21.30 -48.15 40.57
N ASN A 177 -22.52 -48.64 40.88
CA ASN A 177 -23.21 -48.71 42.18
C ASN A 177 -24.73 -48.71 41.96
N ALA A 178 -25.59 -49.49 42.61
CA ALA A 178 -25.43 -50.48 43.66
C ALA A 178 -26.66 -51.41 43.69
N ARG A 179 -26.48 -52.53 44.38
CA ARG A 179 -27.51 -53.46 44.87
C ARG A 179 -28.66 -52.74 45.57
N ASP A 180 -29.89 -53.19 45.30
CA ASP A 180 -30.74 -53.94 46.24
C ASP A 180 -31.79 -54.75 45.48
#